data_AF-A0A940W5Q0-F1
#
_entry.id   AF-A0A940W5Q0-F1
#
_cell.length_a   1.000
_cell.length_b   1.000
_cell.length_c   1.000
_cell.angle_alpha   90.00
_cell.angle_beta   90.00
_cell.angle_gamma   90.00
#
_symmetry.space_group_name_H-M   'P 1'
#
loop_
_entity.id
_entity.type
_entity.pdbx_description
1 polymer ?
#
loop_
_entity_poly.entity_id
_entity_poly.type
_entity_poly.pdbx_seq_one_letter_code
_entity_poly.pdbx_strand_id
1 'polypeptide(L)' 'NPAMRGNLASTYYASGDIEGAIREFRKAVELAPGNPRARAGLAKSYLALGRHLEMDIGIR' A
#
# COMPACT_ATOMS: atom_id res chain seq x y z
N ASN A 1 7.54 11.18 -10.48
CA ASN A 1 8.58 11.09 -9.43
C ASN A 1 8.21 9.97 -8.44
N PRO A 2 8.97 8.86 -8.37
CA PRO A 2 8.65 7.70 -7.53
C PRO A 2 8.55 8.02 -6.03
N ALA A 3 9.30 9.02 -5.54
CA ALA A 3 9.20 9.48 -4.14
C ALA A 3 7.82 10.11 -3.83
N MET A 4 7.24 10.86 -4.78
CA MET A 4 5.91 11.46 -4.64
C MET A 4 4.81 10.40 -4.58
N ARG A 5 4.94 9.30 -5.34
CA ARG A 5 3.99 8.19 -5.30
C ARG A 5 4.02 7.47 -3.94
N GLY A 6 5.20 7.36 -3.31
CA GLY A 6 5.30 6.80 -1.95
C GLY A 6 4.57 7.64 -0.89
N ASN A 7 4.61 8.97 -1.01
CA ASN A 7 3.86 9.87 -0.13
C ASN A 7 2.35 9.79 -0.39
N LEU A 8 1.94 9.73 -1.66
CA LEU A 8 0.54 9.56 -2.04
C LEU A 8 -0.02 8.23 -1.53
N ALA A 9 0.72 7.14 -1.69
CA ALA A 9 0.36 5.83 -1.18
C ALA A 9 0.24 5.80 0.35
N SER A 10 1.13 6.50 1.07
CA SER A 10 1.02 6.65 2.53
C SER A 10 -0.22 7.44 2.94
N THR A 11 -0.64 8.40 2.12
CA THR A 11 -1.87 9.18 2.34
C THR A 11 -3.10 8.29 2.17
N TYR A 12 -3.17 7.50 1.09
CA TYR A 12 -4.24 6.52 0.91
C TYR A 12 -4.31 5.51 2.06
N TYR A 13 -3.14 5.02 2.52
CA TYR A 13 -3.06 4.10 3.65
C TYR A 13 -3.61 4.74 4.94
N ALA A 14 -3.28 6.01 5.21
CA ALA A 14 -3.78 6.74 6.37
C ALA A 14 -5.29 7.02 6.29
N SER A 15 -5.83 7.21 5.08
CA SER A 15 -7.26 7.37 4.84
C SER A 15 -8.07 6.06 4.94
N GLY A 16 -7.41 4.92 5.20
CA GLY A 16 -8.04 3.61 5.25
C GLY A 16 -8.28 2.97 3.88
N ASP A 17 -7.95 3.66 2.79
CA ASP A 17 -7.98 3.10 1.43
C ASP A 17 -6.70 2.29 1.18
N ILE A 18 -6.66 1.10 1.79
CA ILE A 18 -5.52 0.18 1.70
C ILE A 18 -5.32 -0.27 0.25
N GLU A 19 -6.38 -0.44 -0.52
CA GLU A 19 -6.29 -0.81 -1.94
C GLU A 19 -5.66 0.31 -2.79
N GLY A 20 -6.06 1.57 -2.57
CA GLY A 20 -5.45 2.74 -3.18
C GLY A 20 -3.97 2.87 -2.86
N ALA A 21 -3.59 2.60 -1.61
CA ALA A 21 -2.20 2.56 -1.20
C ALA A 21 -1.39 1.51 -1.96
N ILE A 22 -1.93 0.29 -2.10
CA ILE A 22 -1.29 -0.81 -2.85
C ILE A 22 -1.08 -0.41 -4.32
N ARG A 23 -2.09 0.18 -4.98
CA ARG A 23 -1.97 0.60 -6.38
C ARG A 23 -0.82 1.60 -6.58
N GLU A 24 -0.68 2.58 -5.70
CA GLU A 24 0.35 3.60 -5.82
C GLU A 24 1.74 3.11 -5.38
N PHE A 25 1.83 2.26 -4.34
CA PHE A 25 3.09 1.61 -3.99
C PHE A 25 3.57 0.66 -5.08
N ARG A 26 2.66 -0.07 -5.74
CA ARG A 26 3.01 -0.96 -6.86
C ARG A 26 3.62 -0.17 -8.02
N LYS A 27 2.97 0.92 -8.46
CA LYS A 27 3.53 1.81 -9.48
C LYS A 27 4.87 2.43 -9.06
N ALA A 28 5.03 2.76 -7.77
CA ALA A 28 6.30 3.28 -7.26
C ALA A 28 7.44 2.23 -7.34
N VAL A 29 7.14 0.95 -7.08
CA VAL A 29 8.08 -0.16 -7.24
C VAL A 29 8.34 -0.47 -8.71
N GLU A 30 7.34 -0.38 -9.60
CA GLU A 30 7.52 -0.58 -11.05
C GLU A 30 8.45 0.49 -11.65
N LEU A 31 8.32 1.74 -11.21
CA LEU A 31 9.15 2.85 -11.67
C LEU A 31 10.54 2.87 -11.01
N ALA A 32 10.66 2.35 -9.78
CA ALA A 32 11.90 2.31 -9.03
C ALA A 32 11.98 1.00 -8.22
N PRO A 33 12.34 -0.13 -8.85
CA PRO A 33 12.38 -1.43 -8.20
C PRO A 33 13.42 -1.51 -7.07
N GLY A 34 14.43 -0.64 -7.12
CA GLY A 34 15.43 -0.47 -6.07
C GLY A 34 15.02 0.45 -4.93
N ASN A 35 13.79 0.99 -4.90
CA ASN A 35 13.34 1.88 -3.83
C ASN A 35 12.85 1.07 -2.62
N PRO A 36 13.62 1.02 -1.51
CA PRO A 36 13.26 0.23 -0.33
C PRO A 36 11.99 0.78 0.35
N ARG A 37 11.74 2.09 0.24
CA ARG A 37 10.59 2.75 0.87
C ARG A 37 9.28 2.35 0.19
N ALA A 38 9.27 2.28 -1.13
CA ALA A 38 8.11 1.84 -1.90
C ALA A 38 7.82 0.35 -1.64
N ARG A 39 8.86 -0.48 -1.59
CA ARG A 39 8.75 -1.92 -1.33
C ARG A 39 8.25 -2.22 0.10
N ALA A 40 8.77 -1.50 1.09
CA ALA A 40 8.29 -1.59 2.47
C ALA A 40 6.83 -1.11 2.62
N GLY A 41 6.47 -0.01 1.96
CA GLY A 41 5.10 0.48 1.93
C GLY A 41 4.10 -0.50 1.30
N LEU A 42 4.51 -1.15 0.20
CA LEU A 42 3.71 -2.19 -0.46
C LEU A 42 3.48 -3.38 0.48
N ALA A 43 4.54 -3.90 1.12
CA ALA A 43 4.44 -5.01 2.05
C ALA A 43 3.52 -4.68 3.24
N LYS A 44 3.67 -3.49 3.83
CA LYS A 44 2.81 -3.03 4.94
C LYS A 44 1.35 -2.91 4.52
N SER A 45 1.09 -2.45 3.30
CA SER A 45 -0.27 -2.33 2.76
C SER A 45 -0.92 -3.69 2.52
N TYR A 46 -0.19 -4.68 2.00
CA TYR A 46 -0.69 -6.05 1.89
C TYR A 46 -1.00 -6.69 3.25
N LEU A 47 -0.17 -6.47 4.26
CA LEU A 47 -0.45 -6.94 5.63
C LEU A 47 -1.71 -6.29 6.22
N ALA A 48 -1.94 -5.01 5.92
CA ALA A 48 -3.17 -4.33 6.32
C ALA A 48 -4.40 -4.86 5.57
N LEU A 49 -4.27 -5.16 4.28
CA LEU A 49 -5.37 -5.72 3.47
C LEU A 49 -5.75 -7.12 3.95
N GLY A 50 -4.77 -7.98 4.25
CA GLY A 50 -5.03 -9.31 4.81
C GLY A 50 -5.76 -9.25 6.15
N ARG A 51 -5.38 -8.29 7.02
CA ARG A 51 -6.10 -8.05 8.29
C ARG A 51 -7.49 -7.47 8.08
N HIS A 52 -7.69 -6.61 7.08
CA HIS A 52 -9.01 -6.06 6.80
C HIS A 52 -9.94 -7.11 6.20
N LEU A 53 -9.42 -7.97 5.33
CA LEU A 53 -10.14 -9.11 4.81
C LEU A 53 -10.50 -10.08 5.93
N GLU A 54 -9.58 -10.40 6.86
CA GLU A 54 -9.88 -11.21 8.05
C GLU A 54 -11.04 -10.64 8.90
N MET A 55 -11.12 -9.31 9.02
CA MET A 55 -12.22 -8.64 9.72
C MET A 55 -13.55 -8.69 8.94
N ASP A 56 -13.52 -8.71 7.61
CA ASP A 56 -14.71 -8.76 6.75
C ASP A 56 -15.31 -10.18 6.68
N ILE A 57 -14.47 -11.23 6.66
CA ILE A 57 -14.95 -12.62 6.60
C ILE A 57 -15.41 -13.15 7.98
N GLY A 58 -15.10 -12.44 9.07
CA GLY A 58 -15.44 -12.84 10.44
C GLY A 58 -16.85 -12.48 10.91
N ILE A 59 -17.65 -11.77 10.09
CA ILE A 59 -19.02 -11.32 10.44
C ILE A 59 -20.04 -11.84 9.41
N ARG A 60 -20.06 -13.15 9.14
CA ARG A 60 -21.15 -13.75 8.37
C ARG A 60 -21.68 -15.04 8.97
#